data_AF-A0A7L2GDX8-F1
#
_entry.id   AF-A0A7L2GDX8-F1
#
_cell.length_a   1.000
_cell.length_b   1.000
_cell.length_c   1.000
_cell.angle_alpha   90.00
_cell.angle_beta   90.00
_cell.angle_gamma   90.00
#
_symmetry.space_group_name_H-M   'P 1'
#
loop_
_entity.id
_entity.type
_entity.pdbx_description
1 polymer ?
#
loop_
_entity_poly.entity_id
_entity_poly.type
_entity_poly.pdbx_seq_one_letter_code
_entity_poly.pdbx_strand_id
1 'polypeptide(L)'
;WCNGAVFGIQNSCGVLFVSMLQLFGDGDDQQLAFKTAWVNSLSMGMVFLCSPIVSIFTDLFGCRKVAVIGAAVGFTGLLSSSFVSTIEPLYFTYGVLFACGCSFAYQPSLVILGHYFKKRLGLVNGIVTAGSSLFTISLPFLLRALIDSVGLYNTLRVLCIFMFILFLAGFTYKPLASNAKDKEGGKGKFRLPPEKKICNFSIFKVLSYRIWAFGIPAALFGYFVPYVHLVS
;
A
#
# COMPACT_ATOMS: atom_id res chain seq x y z
N TRP A 1 -4.51 5.18 11.49
CA TRP A 1 -3.74 6.06 10.58
C TRP A 1 -3.15 5.30 9.40
N CYS A 2 -2.15 4.40 9.55
CA CYS A 2 -1.56 3.65 8.42
C CYS A 2 -2.59 2.98 7.49
N ASN A 3 -3.49 2.19 8.06
CA ASN A 3 -4.56 1.53 7.30
C ASN A 3 -5.41 2.58 6.54
N GLY A 4 -5.89 3.62 7.23
CA GLY A 4 -6.66 4.72 6.62
C GLY A 4 -5.92 5.49 5.54
N ALA A 5 -4.64 5.83 5.74
CA ALA A 5 -3.88 6.59 4.76
C ALA A 5 -3.62 5.77 3.49
N VAL A 6 -3.27 4.49 3.62
CA VAL A 6 -3.03 3.61 2.46
C VAL A 6 -4.33 3.37 1.69
N PHE A 7 -5.39 2.89 2.35
CA PHE A 7 -6.66 2.64 1.67
C PHE A 7 -7.35 3.93 1.21
N GLY A 8 -7.22 5.02 1.95
CA GLY A 8 -7.77 6.31 1.57
C GLY A 8 -7.14 6.82 0.29
N ILE A 9 -5.81 6.76 0.17
CA ILE A 9 -5.12 7.17 -1.07
C ILE A 9 -5.47 6.21 -2.21
N GLN A 10 -5.47 4.89 -1.95
CA GLN A 10 -5.80 3.90 -2.97
C GLN A 10 -7.24 4.03 -3.50
N ASN A 11 -8.20 4.37 -2.62
CA ASN A 11 -9.58 4.58 -3.01
C ASN A 11 -9.79 5.95 -3.68
N SER A 12 -8.96 6.94 -3.32
CA SER A 12 -8.98 8.27 -3.93
C SER A 12 -8.25 8.33 -5.28
N CYS A 13 -7.61 7.24 -5.71
CA CYS A 13 -7.03 7.08 -7.04
C CYS A 13 -8.01 7.45 -8.17
N GLY A 14 -9.31 7.19 -8.01
CA GLY A 14 -10.33 7.59 -8.99
C GLY A 14 -10.47 9.11 -9.15
N VAL A 15 -10.31 9.87 -8.07
CA VAL A 15 -10.31 11.34 -8.13
C VAL A 15 -9.04 11.85 -8.81
N LEU A 16 -7.88 11.30 -8.43
CA LEU A 16 -6.59 11.62 -9.07
C LEU A 16 -6.60 11.27 -10.56
N PHE A 17 -7.23 10.16 -10.93
CA PHE A 17 -7.42 9.71 -12.31
C PHE A 17 -8.20 10.72 -13.15
N VAL A 18 -9.37 11.16 -12.67
CA VAL A 18 -10.20 12.16 -13.38
C VAL A 18 -9.44 13.47 -13.56
N SER A 19 -8.69 13.88 -12.54
CA SER A 19 -7.93 15.13 -12.59
C SER A 19 -6.67 15.03 -13.47
N MET A 20 -6.05 13.85 -13.58
CA MET A 20 -4.98 13.61 -14.56
C MET A 20 -5.53 13.63 -15.99
N LEU A 21 -6.71 13.06 -16.22
CA LEU A 21 -7.38 13.12 -17.51
C LEU A 21 -7.61 14.58 -17.95
N GLN A 22 -8.18 15.42 -17.08
CA GLN A 22 -8.42 16.83 -17.37
C GLN A 22 -7.13 17.65 -17.60
N LEU A 23 -6.01 17.22 -17.03
CA LEU A 23 -4.74 17.95 -17.14
C LEU A 23 -3.93 17.54 -18.37
N PHE A 24 -3.99 16.28 -18.79
CA PHE A 24 -3.16 15.72 -19.86
C PHE A 24 -3.88 15.61 -21.22
N GLY A 25 -5.20 15.77 -21.31
CA GLY A 25 -5.94 15.80 -22.57
C GLY A 25 -7.32 16.42 -22.44
N ASP A 26 -7.90 16.82 -23.58
CA ASP A 26 -9.33 17.12 -23.65
C ASP A 26 -10.10 15.85 -23.25
N GLY A 27 -11.16 15.97 -22.45
CA GLY A 27 -11.80 14.87 -21.71
C GLY A 27 -12.37 13.69 -22.50
N ASP A 28 -12.07 13.57 -23.80
CA ASP A 28 -12.59 12.59 -24.76
C ASP A 28 -11.50 11.64 -25.31
N ASP A 29 -10.24 11.81 -24.91
CA ASP A 29 -9.12 11.01 -25.45
C ASP A 29 -9.08 9.60 -24.81
N GLN A 30 -9.74 8.64 -25.45
CA GLN A 30 -9.94 7.27 -24.96
C GLN A 30 -8.61 6.55 -24.64
N GLN A 31 -7.53 6.86 -25.36
CA GLN A 31 -6.19 6.33 -25.07
C GLN A 31 -5.61 6.83 -23.75
N LEU A 32 -5.87 8.09 -23.39
CA LEU A 32 -5.34 8.71 -22.17
C LEU A 32 -6.06 8.16 -20.93
N ALA A 33 -7.37 7.96 -21.05
CA ALA A 33 -8.18 7.28 -20.03
C ALA A 33 -7.67 5.86 -19.79
N PHE A 34 -7.41 5.11 -20.85
CA PHE A 34 -6.87 3.76 -20.73
C PHE A 34 -5.49 3.77 -20.05
N LYS A 35 -4.57 4.63 -20.47
CA LYS A 35 -3.23 4.72 -19.88
C LYS A 35 -3.29 5.03 -18.38
N THR A 36 -4.07 6.03 -17.99
CA THR A 36 -4.17 6.46 -16.58
C THR A 36 -4.88 5.40 -15.71
N ALA A 37 -5.83 4.64 -16.26
CA ALA A 37 -6.51 3.57 -15.54
C ALA A 37 -5.54 2.43 -15.25
N TRP A 38 -4.68 2.09 -16.21
CA TRP A 38 -3.62 1.11 -16.04
C TRP A 38 -2.65 1.45 -14.91
N VAL A 39 -2.30 2.74 -14.73
CA VAL A 39 -1.42 3.15 -13.62
C VAL A 39 -2.03 2.78 -12.27
N ASN A 40 -3.33 3.02 -12.11
CA ASN A 40 -4.05 2.74 -10.87
C ASN A 40 -4.25 1.23 -10.64
N SER A 41 -4.62 0.49 -11.68
CA SER A 41 -4.72 -0.97 -11.63
C SER A 41 -3.38 -1.62 -11.28
N LEU A 42 -2.29 -1.14 -11.89
CA LEU A 42 -0.94 -1.59 -11.60
C LEU A 42 -0.56 -1.29 -10.14
N SER A 43 -0.90 -0.10 -9.65
CA SER A 43 -0.68 0.27 -8.24
C SER A 43 -1.39 -0.69 -7.28
N MET A 44 -2.70 -0.93 -7.46
CA MET A 44 -3.42 -1.89 -6.61
C MET A 44 -2.86 -3.30 -6.72
N GLY A 45 -2.58 -3.77 -7.94
CA GLY A 45 -1.98 -5.09 -8.17
C GLY A 45 -0.64 -5.25 -7.44
N MET A 46 0.22 -4.23 -7.51
CA MET A 46 1.52 -4.21 -6.85
C MET A 46 1.41 -4.22 -5.32
N VAL A 47 0.43 -3.53 -4.73
CA VAL A 47 0.21 -3.58 -3.28
C VAL A 47 -0.04 -5.01 -2.80
N PHE A 48 -0.89 -5.76 -3.51
CA PHE A 48 -1.20 -7.15 -3.19
C PHE A 48 -0.04 -8.11 -3.50
N LEU A 49 0.63 -7.94 -4.65
CA LEU A 49 1.80 -8.75 -5.02
C LEU A 49 2.95 -8.59 -4.04
N CYS A 50 3.16 -7.37 -3.50
CA CYS A 50 4.19 -7.12 -2.51
C CYS A 50 3.81 -7.58 -1.09
N SER A 51 2.51 -7.73 -0.76
CA SER A 51 2.07 -8.14 0.58
C SER A 51 2.77 -9.41 1.13
N PRO A 52 2.88 -10.53 0.39
CA PRO A 52 3.62 -11.71 0.87
C PRO A 52 5.12 -11.44 1.06
N ILE A 53 5.73 -10.68 0.16
CA ILE A 53 7.15 -10.29 0.24
C ILE A 53 7.37 -9.49 1.52
N VAL A 54 6.50 -8.52 1.79
CA VAL A 54 6.57 -7.68 2.99
C VAL A 54 6.44 -8.52 4.26
N SER A 55 5.59 -9.54 4.27
CA SER A 55 5.44 -10.43 5.42
C SER A 55 6.77 -11.12 5.76
N ILE A 56 7.47 -11.63 4.75
CA ILE A 56 8.79 -12.28 4.93
C ILE A 56 9.80 -11.25 5.45
N PHE A 57 9.87 -10.06 4.84
CA PHE A 57 10.78 -9.01 5.30
C PHE A 57 10.47 -8.54 6.72
N THR A 58 9.19 -8.49 7.09
CA THR A 58 8.71 -8.13 8.43
C THR A 58 9.18 -9.14 9.47
N ASP A 59 9.16 -10.44 9.13
CA ASP A 59 9.66 -11.51 9.99
C ASP A 59 11.19 -11.49 10.12
N LEU A 60 11.91 -11.10 9.06
CA LEU A 60 13.38 -11.05 9.02
C LEU A 60 13.98 -9.82 9.71
N PHE A 61 13.50 -8.62 9.35
CA PHE A 61 14.08 -7.34 9.77
C PHE A 61 13.32 -6.66 10.91
N GLY A 62 12.14 -7.19 11.25
CA GLY A 62 11.24 -6.65 12.27
C GLY A 62 10.32 -5.55 11.74
N CYS A 63 9.13 -5.44 12.35
CA CYS A 63 8.06 -4.55 11.88
C CYS A 63 8.48 -3.07 11.78
N ARG A 64 9.29 -2.58 12.73
CA ARG A 64 9.69 -1.16 12.77
C ARG A 64 10.52 -0.74 11.57
N LYS A 65 11.56 -1.51 11.23
CA LYS A 65 12.47 -1.17 10.13
C LYS A 65 11.74 -1.24 8.79
N VAL A 66 10.95 -2.29 8.59
CA VAL A 66 10.18 -2.50 7.36
C VAL A 66 9.14 -1.40 7.16
N ALA A 67 8.42 -1.00 8.22
CA ALA A 67 7.44 0.10 8.13
C ALA A 67 8.09 1.44 7.78
N VAL A 68 9.22 1.78 8.41
CA VAL A 68 9.94 3.04 8.17
C VAL A 68 10.52 3.09 6.77
N ILE A 69 11.17 2.00 6.32
CA ILE A 69 11.71 1.90 4.95
C ILE A 69 10.57 1.96 3.92
N GLY A 70 9.47 1.24 4.16
CA GLY A 70 8.29 1.27 3.30
C GLY A 70 7.69 2.67 3.16
N ALA A 71 7.50 3.37 4.28
CA ALA A 71 6.99 4.74 4.27
C ALA A 71 7.94 5.72 3.56
N ALA A 72 9.27 5.55 3.70
CA ALA A 72 10.24 6.37 2.97
C ALA A 72 10.22 6.12 1.46
N VAL A 73 10.12 4.86 1.05
CA VAL A 73 9.99 4.47 -0.36
C VAL A 73 8.68 4.99 -0.95
N GLY A 74 7.58 4.87 -0.22
CA GLY A 74 6.27 5.40 -0.61
C GLY A 74 6.29 6.92 -0.75
N PHE A 75 6.87 7.62 0.23
CA PHE A 75 7.06 9.07 0.17
C PHE A 75 7.88 9.48 -1.07
N THR A 76 8.99 8.79 -1.33
CA THR A 76 9.86 9.08 -2.48
C THR A 76 9.14 8.83 -3.80
N GLY A 77 8.40 7.72 -3.92
CA GLY A 77 7.61 7.41 -5.12
C GLY A 77 6.52 8.43 -5.40
N LEU A 78 5.82 8.88 -4.35
CA LEU A 78 4.79 9.90 -4.49
C LEU A 78 5.37 11.29 -4.77
N LEU A 79 6.49 11.64 -4.14
CA LEU A 79 7.19 12.89 -4.37
C LEU A 79 7.72 12.97 -5.80
N SER A 80 8.36 11.91 -6.30
CA SER A 80 8.80 11.81 -7.70
C SER A 80 7.61 11.94 -8.65
N SER A 81 6.47 11.33 -8.32
CA SER A 81 5.24 11.46 -9.14
C SER A 81 4.71 12.90 -9.21
N SER A 82 4.99 13.74 -8.21
CA SER A 82 4.60 15.16 -8.22
C SER A 82 5.43 16.00 -9.19
N PHE A 83 6.64 15.57 -9.57
CA PHE A 83 7.50 16.27 -10.52
C PHE A 83 7.41 15.72 -11.95
N VAL A 84 6.71 14.60 -12.12
CA VAL A 84 6.58 13.92 -13.40
C VAL A 84 5.37 14.50 -14.16
N SER A 85 5.63 15.00 -15.36
CA SER A 85 4.60 15.52 -16.28
C SER A 85 4.30 14.57 -17.45
N THR A 86 4.69 13.29 -17.35
CA THR A 86 4.49 12.28 -18.39
C THR A 86 4.00 10.97 -17.80
N ILE A 87 3.14 10.25 -18.51
CA ILE A 87 2.48 9.04 -17.98
C ILE A 87 3.44 7.84 -17.88
N GLU A 88 4.44 7.75 -18.76
CA GLU A 88 5.41 6.64 -18.76
C GLU A 88 6.16 6.48 -17.42
N PRO A 89 6.87 7.49 -16.90
CA PRO A 89 7.51 7.40 -15.58
C PRO A 89 6.50 7.27 -14.44
N LEU A 90 5.25 7.70 -14.61
CA LEU A 90 4.21 7.58 -13.59
C LEU A 90 3.84 6.12 -13.28
N TYR A 91 3.88 5.23 -14.28
CA TYR A 91 3.73 3.78 -14.04
C TYR A 91 4.75 3.24 -13.05
N PHE A 92 5.99 3.72 -13.14
CA PHE A 92 7.05 3.27 -12.27
C PHE A 92 6.98 3.96 -10.90
N THR A 93 6.83 5.28 -10.85
CA THR A 93 6.86 6.03 -9.58
C THR A 93 5.60 5.80 -8.74
N TYR A 94 4.41 5.93 -9.34
CA TYR A 94 3.13 5.80 -8.65
C TYR A 94 2.63 4.35 -8.64
N GLY A 95 2.79 3.66 -9.77
CA GLY A 95 2.32 2.28 -9.91
C GLY A 95 3.20 1.28 -9.14
N VAL A 96 4.52 1.35 -9.29
CA VAL A 96 5.43 0.39 -8.64
C VAL A 96 5.94 0.94 -7.31
N LEU A 97 6.69 2.04 -7.33
CA LEU A 97 7.47 2.48 -6.19
C LEU A 97 6.59 2.90 -5.00
N PHE A 98 5.57 3.72 -5.26
CA PHE A 98 4.58 4.12 -4.26
C PHE A 98 3.78 2.92 -3.71
N ALA A 99 3.27 2.05 -4.59
CA ALA A 99 2.52 0.86 -4.18
C ALA A 99 3.34 -0.11 -3.33
N CYS A 100 4.60 -0.35 -3.71
CA CYS A 100 5.53 -1.13 -2.91
C CYS A 100 5.69 -0.49 -1.53
N GLY A 101 5.97 0.82 -1.45
CA GLY A 101 6.09 1.54 -0.20
C GLY A 101 4.85 1.42 0.71
N CYS A 102 3.66 1.58 0.13
CA CYS A 102 2.38 1.41 0.81
C CYS A 102 2.22 0.00 1.38
N SER A 103 2.54 -1.05 0.60
CA SER A 103 2.49 -2.44 1.06
C SER A 103 3.45 -2.68 2.23
N PHE A 104 4.68 -2.16 2.11
CA PHE A 104 5.73 -2.24 3.14
C PHE A 104 5.39 -1.47 4.43
N ALA A 105 4.60 -0.40 4.35
CA ALA A 105 4.09 0.32 5.52
C ALA A 105 2.85 -0.33 6.15
N TYR A 106 1.96 -0.91 5.32
CA TYR A 106 0.68 -1.45 5.75
C TYR A 106 0.79 -2.76 6.53
N GLN A 107 1.49 -3.76 5.96
CA GLN A 107 1.61 -5.10 6.53
C GLN A 107 2.14 -5.10 7.98
N PRO A 108 3.28 -4.44 8.31
CA PRO A 108 3.80 -4.45 9.68
C PRO A 108 2.86 -3.75 10.67
N SER A 109 2.08 -2.76 10.24
CA SER A 109 1.08 -2.11 11.10
C SER A 109 0.01 -3.09 11.58
N LEU A 110 -0.43 -4.02 10.73
CA LEU A 110 -1.39 -5.06 11.11
C LEU A 110 -0.76 -6.11 12.02
N VAL A 111 0.47 -6.54 11.72
CA VAL A 111 1.19 -7.54 12.51
C VAL A 111 1.42 -7.04 13.94
N ILE A 112 1.84 -5.79 14.13
CA ILE A 112 2.04 -5.18 15.45
C ILE A 112 0.75 -5.19 16.29
N LEU A 113 -0.40 -4.82 15.69
CA LEU A 113 -1.69 -4.85 16.37
C LEU A 113 -2.05 -6.26 16.84
N GLY A 114 -1.80 -7.26 15.98
CA GLY A 114 -1.94 -8.69 16.26
C GLY A 114 -1.18 -9.14 17.52
N HIS A 115 0.04 -8.64 17.70
CA HIS A 115 0.86 -8.97 18.86
C HIS A 115 0.42 -8.25 20.14
N TYR A 116 0.00 -7.00 20.07
CA TYR A 116 -0.36 -6.19 21.24
C TYR A 116 -1.70 -6.61 21.87
N PHE A 117 -2.70 -6.97 21.07
CA PHE A 117 -4.09 -7.09 21.55
C PHE A 117 -4.70 -8.49 21.38
N LYS A 118 -3.95 -9.57 21.59
CA LYS A 118 -4.39 -10.98 21.36
C LYS A 118 -5.81 -11.32 21.84
N LYS A 119 -6.25 -10.83 23.01
CA LYS A 119 -7.56 -11.14 23.59
C LYS A 119 -8.74 -10.35 22.98
N ARG A 120 -8.49 -9.19 22.37
CA ARG A 120 -9.53 -8.30 21.78
C ARG A 120 -9.17 -7.82 20.37
N LEU A 121 -8.47 -8.64 19.58
CA LEU A 121 -8.03 -8.27 18.23
C LEU A 121 -9.17 -7.86 17.31
N GLY A 122 -10.29 -8.57 17.35
CA GLY A 122 -11.46 -8.25 16.52
C GLY A 122 -12.01 -6.85 16.78
N LEU A 123 -12.11 -6.43 18.05
CA LEU A 123 -12.56 -5.09 18.42
C LEU A 123 -11.57 -4.01 17.98
N VAL A 124 -10.27 -4.25 18.18
CA VAL A 124 -9.23 -3.29 17.80
C VAL A 124 -9.17 -3.13 16.27
N ASN A 125 -9.21 -4.23 15.52
CA ASN A 125 -9.30 -4.18 14.07
C ASN A 125 -10.60 -3.49 13.63
N GLY A 126 -11.73 -3.74 14.31
CA GLY A 126 -12.98 -3.02 14.06
C GLY A 126 -12.83 -1.50 14.21
N ILE A 127 -12.22 -1.02 15.30
CA ILE A 127 -11.97 0.40 15.53
C ILE A 127 -11.00 0.98 14.49
N VAL A 128 -9.92 0.28 14.18
CA VAL A 128 -8.93 0.69 13.17
C VAL A 128 -9.57 0.78 11.78
N THR A 129 -10.39 -0.21 11.41
CA THR A 129 -11.12 -0.22 10.14
C THR A 129 -12.18 0.87 10.11
N ALA A 130 -12.94 1.10 11.19
CA ALA A 130 -13.90 2.20 11.26
C ALA A 130 -13.23 3.57 11.06
N GLY A 131 -12.10 3.81 11.74
CA GLY A 131 -11.31 5.01 11.52
C GLY A 131 -10.71 5.11 10.11
N SER A 132 -10.33 3.97 9.52
CA SER A 132 -9.88 3.89 8.12
C SER A 132 -10.98 4.25 7.13
N SER A 133 -12.22 3.79 7.36
CA SER A 133 -13.38 4.10 6.52
C SER A 133 -13.74 5.57 6.58
N LEU A 134 -13.77 6.18 7.77
CA LEU A 134 -13.97 7.62 7.94
C LEU A 134 -12.94 8.42 7.12
N PHE A 135 -11.67 8.06 7.25
CA PHE A 135 -10.61 8.71 6.50
C PHE A 135 -10.76 8.50 4.98
N THR A 136 -11.07 7.28 4.56
CA THR A 136 -11.28 6.90 3.15
C THR A 136 -12.47 7.61 2.51
N ILE A 137 -13.51 7.94 3.28
CA ILE A 137 -14.65 8.72 2.81
C ILE A 137 -14.28 10.21 2.75
N SER A 138 -13.60 10.75 3.76
CA SER A 138 -13.26 12.18 3.81
C SER A 138 -12.16 12.59 2.83
N LEU A 139 -11.16 11.73 2.58
CA LEU A 139 -10.01 12.04 1.73
C LEU A 139 -10.37 12.44 0.27
N PRO A 140 -11.27 11.74 -0.45
CA PRO A 140 -11.62 12.12 -1.81
C PRO A 140 -12.34 13.48 -1.90
N PHE A 141 -13.15 13.85 -0.90
CA PHE A 141 -13.74 15.20 -0.84
C PHE A 141 -12.66 16.27 -0.64
N LEU A 142 -11.73 16.02 0.28
CA LEU A 142 -10.59 16.91 0.50
C LEU A 142 -9.74 17.05 -0.76
N LEU A 143 -9.47 15.94 -1.46
CA LEU A 143 -8.69 15.94 -2.69
C LEU A 143 -9.38 16.70 -3.82
N ARG A 144 -10.70 16.54 -4.01
CA ARG A 144 -11.45 17.33 -5.00
C ARG A 144 -11.32 18.83 -4.73
N ALA A 145 -11.59 19.25 -3.49
CA ALA A 145 -11.49 20.66 -3.10
C ALA A 145 -10.06 21.22 -3.30
N LEU A 146 -9.03 20.43 -2.99
CA LEU A 146 -7.63 20.80 -3.23
C LEU A 146 -7.31 20.89 -4.72
N ILE A 147 -7.77 19.94 -5.52
CA ILE A 147 -7.51 19.94 -6.96
C ILE A 147 -8.15 21.18 -7.60
N ASP A 148 -9.39 21.50 -7.25
CA ASP A 148 -10.11 22.68 -7.78
C ASP A 148 -9.42 24.00 -7.37
N SER A 149 -8.82 24.05 -6.18
CA SER A 149 -8.21 25.28 -5.64
C SER A 149 -6.75 25.48 -6.04
N VAL A 150 -5.92 24.44 -5.95
CA VAL A 150 -4.45 24.53 -6.06
C VAL A 150 -3.85 23.64 -7.15
N GLY A 151 -4.66 22.84 -7.85
CA GLY A 151 -4.24 21.98 -8.93
C GLY A 151 -3.58 20.66 -8.50
N LEU A 152 -3.48 19.72 -9.45
CA LEU A 152 -3.08 18.33 -9.22
C LEU A 152 -1.69 18.16 -8.58
N TYR A 153 -0.69 18.88 -9.09
CA TYR A 153 0.69 18.73 -8.61
C TYR A 153 0.83 19.13 -7.13
N ASN A 154 0.13 20.19 -6.70
CA ASN A 154 0.13 20.62 -5.30
C ASN A 154 -0.65 19.64 -4.41
N THR A 155 -1.74 19.07 -4.92
CA THR A 155 -2.47 18.01 -4.24
C THR A 155 -1.59 16.78 -3.98
N LEU A 156 -0.77 16.36 -4.96
CA LEU A 156 0.20 15.28 -4.77
C LEU A 156 1.24 15.62 -3.68
N ARG A 157 1.69 16.88 -3.59
CA ARG A 157 2.58 17.32 -2.50
C ARG A 157 1.91 17.23 -1.14
N VAL A 158 0.63 17.58 -1.04
CA VAL A 158 -0.13 17.40 0.21
C VAL A 158 -0.22 15.93 0.60
N LEU A 159 -0.46 15.03 -0.37
CA LEU A 159 -0.42 13.58 -0.11
C LEU A 159 0.96 13.09 0.36
N CYS A 160 2.06 13.72 -0.10
CA CYS A 160 3.40 13.45 0.43
C CYS A 160 3.50 13.77 1.93
N ILE A 161 2.81 14.80 2.42
CA ILE A 161 2.78 15.13 3.86
C ILE A 161 2.12 13.99 4.64
N PHE A 162 1.03 13.40 4.14
CA PHE A 162 0.41 12.23 4.77
C PHE A 162 1.38 11.04 4.85
N MET A 163 2.13 10.78 3.78
CA MET A 163 3.18 9.75 3.75
C MET A 163 4.34 10.05 4.70
N PHE A 164 4.71 11.32 4.85
CA PHE A 164 5.72 11.74 5.81
C PHE A 164 5.26 11.55 7.27
N ILE A 165 3.98 11.83 7.57
CA ILE A 165 3.41 11.53 8.88
C ILE A 165 3.42 10.02 9.14
N LEU A 166 3.17 9.18 8.13
CA LEU A 166 3.31 7.72 8.25
C LEU A 166 4.75 7.31 8.57
N PHE A 167 5.73 7.93 7.91
CA PHE A 167 7.14 7.70 8.19
C PHE A 167 7.49 8.02 9.64
N LEU A 168 7.06 9.18 10.15
CA LEU A 168 7.24 9.58 11.55
C LEU A 168 6.51 8.63 12.52
N ALA A 169 5.26 8.27 12.22
CA ALA A 169 4.50 7.30 13.00
C ALA A 169 5.18 5.92 13.03
N GLY A 170 5.88 5.55 11.96
CA GLY A 170 6.72 4.36 11.87
C GLY A 170 7.83 4.32 12.92
N PHE A 171 8.40 5.46 13.29
CA PHE A 171 9.40 5.54 14.37
C PHE A 171 8.80 5.34 15.76
N THR A 172 7.55 5.75 15.95
CA THR A 172 6.79 5.61 17.20
C THR A 172 6.39 4.16 17.46
N TYR A 173 6.47 3.27 16.47
CA TYR A 173 6.33 1.84 16.72
C TYR A 173 7.38 1.41 17.74
N LYS A 174 6.90 1.12 18.95
CA LYS A 174 7.72 0.56 20.02
C LYS A 174 8.37 -0.69 19.43
N PRO A 175 9.71 -0.82 19.49
CA PRO A 175 10.34 -2.04 19.03
C PRO A 175 9.69 -3.17 19.82
N LEU A 176 8.94 -4.03 19.14
CA LEU A 176 8.71 -5.36 19.69
C LEU A 176 10.10 -5.96 19.79
N ALA A 177 10.71 -5.83 20.96
CA ALA A 177 11.78 -6.71 21.36
C ALA A 177 11.27 -8.10 21.03
N SER A 178 12.02 -8.79 20.17
CA SER A 178 11.82 -10.19 19.82
C SER A 178 11.62 -10.99 21.10
N ASN A 179 10.36 -11.11 21.52
CA ASN A 179 9.88 -12.12 22.44
C ASN A 179 9.17 -13.08 21.49
N ALA A 180 9.90 -13.96 20.83
CA ALA A 180 10.25 -15.25 21.43
C ALA A 180 9.05 -15.86 22.16
N LYS A 181 7.90 -15.98 21.46
CA LYS A 181 6.87 -16.97 21.77
C LYS A 181 6.36 -17.62 20.48
N ASP A 182 7.31 -18.07 19.66
CA ASP A 182 7.23 -19.35 18.95
C ASP A 182 8.64 -19.80 18.51
N LYS A 183 9.47 -20.06 19.53
CA LYS A 183 10.24 -21.29 19.58
C LYS A 183 10.27 -21.72 21.04
N GLU A 184 9.76 -22.92 21.30
CA GLU A 184 10.31 -23.74 22.37
C GLU A 184 11.84 -23.60 22.39
N GLY A 185 12.37 -23.23 23.56
CA GLY A 185 13.75 -23.48 23.95
C GLY A 185 14.86 -22.65 23.29
N GLY A 186 15.55 -21.83 24.10
CA GLY A 186 16.99 -21.63 23.93
C GLY A 186 17.48 -20.18 23.77
N LYS A 187 18.13 -19.71 24.84
CA LYS A 187 18.89 -18.47 25.04
C LYS A 187 19.73 -17.98 23.84
N GLY A 188 19.72 -16.66 23.64
CA GLY A 188 20.83 -15.79 23.23
C GLY A 188 21.80 -16.27 22.14
N LYS A 189 21.62 -15.75 20.91
CA LYS A 189 22.67 -15.37 19.94
C LYS A 189 22.02 -14.78 18.69
N PHE A 190 22.57 -13.69 18.17
CA PHE A 190 22.28 -13.16 16.84
C PHE A 190 22.51 -14.27 15.81
N ARG A 191 21.43 -14.88 15.31
CA ARG A 191 21.48 -15.87 14.24
C ARG A 191 20.59 -15.37 13.12
N LEU A 192 21.19 -15.09 11.96
CA LEU A 192 20.44 -15.07 10.71
C LEU A 192 19.58 -16.35 10.68
N PRO A 193 18.30 -16.26 10.32
CA PRO A 193 17.48 -17.45 10.20
C PRO A 193 18.10 -18.36 9.13
N PRO A 194 18.15 -19.67 9.35
CA PRO A 194 18.75 -20.61 8.42
C PRO A 194 18.01 -20.52 7.09
N GLU A 195 18.78 -20.62 6.02
CA GLU A 195 18.47 -20.44 4.60
C GLU A 195 17.20 -21.21 4.15
N LYS A 196 16.86 -22.29 4.86
CA LYS A 196 15.63 -23.08 4.69
C LYS A 196 14.34 -22.38 5.18
N LYS A 197 14.43 -21.27 5.93
CA LYS A 197 13.31 -20.40 6.33
C LYS A 197 13.13 -19.19 5.40
N ILE A 198 14.15 -18.82 4.64
CA ILE A 198 14.11 -17.70 3.67
C ILE A 198 13.25 -18.09 2.46
N CYS A 199 13.30 -19.37 2.07
CA CYS A 199 12.41 -19.96 1.08
C CYS A 199 11.45 -20.96 1.74
N ASN A 200 10.60 -20.50 2.66
CA ASN A 200 9.48 -21.34 3.09
C ASN A 200 8.37 -21.32 2.02
N PHE A 201 8.66 -21.93 0.87
CA PHE A 201 7.69 -22.29 -0.16
C PHE A 201 6.57 -23.21 0.39
N SER A 202 6.58 -23.58 1.68
CA SER A 202 5.47 -24.30 2.31
C SER A 202 4.18 -23.47 2.33
N ILE A 203 4.26 -22.13 2.32
CA ILE A 203 3.09 -21.25 2.14
C ILE A 203 2.56 -21.35 0.69
N PHE A 204 3.45 -21.45 -0.29
CA PHE A 204 3.11 -21.74 -1.70
C PHE A 204 2.69 -23.20 -1.96
N LYS A 205 2.90 -24.13 -1.02
CA LYS A 205 2.40 -25.51 -1.12
C LYS A 205 0.93 -25.65 -0.70
N VAL A 206 0.40 -24.69 0.06
CA VAL A 206 -1.02 -24.68 0.41
C VAL A 206 -1.81 -24.25 -0.84
N LEU A 207 -2.54 -25.20 -1.44
CA LEU A 207 -3.31 -24.99 -2.66
C LEU A 207 -4.25 -23.78 -2.53
N SER A 208 -4.91 -23.65 -1.38
CA SER A 208 -5.78 -22.52 -1.05
C SER A 208 -5.03 -21.17 -1.06
N TYR A 209 -3.79 -21.10 -0.55
CA TYR A 209 -2.99 -19.87 -0.56
C TYR A 209 -2.47 -19.53 -1.97
N ARG A 210 -2.10 -20.54 -2.77
CA ARG A 210 -1.74 -20.33 -4.18
C ARG A 210 -2.92 -19.80 -5.01
N ILE A 211 -4.09 -20.41 -4.83
CA ILE A 211 -5.33 -19.98 -5.49
C ILE A 211 -5.72 -18.58 -5.01
N TRP A 212 -5.50 -18.23 -3.74
CA TRP A 212 -5.78 -16.88 -3.24
C TRP A 212 -4.76 -15.83 -3.71
N ALA A 213 -3.46 -16.15 -3.65
CA ALA A 213 -2.36 -15.24 -3.97
C ALA A 213 -2.18 -15.00 -5.47
N PHE A 214 -2.53 -15.96 -6.34
CA PHE A 214 -2.59 -15.73 -7.78
C PHE A 214 -4.01 -15.38 -8.25
N GLY A 215 -5.05 -15.96 -7.63
CA GLY A 215 -6.43 -15.75 -8.04
C GLY A 215 -6.99 -14.40 -7.65
N ILE A 216 -6.60 -13.78 -6.53
CA ILE A 216 -7.07 -12.42 -6.20
C ILE A 216 -6.41 -11.36 -7.08
N PRO A 217 -5.09 -11.38 -7.32
CA PRO A 217 -4.50 -10.47 -8.29
C PRO A 217 -5.02 -10.71 -9.70
N ALA A 218 -5.19 -11.97 -10.15
CA ALA A 218 -5.76 -12.28 -11.46
C ALA A 218 -7.26 -11.94 -11.55
N ALA A 219 -8.04 -12.11 -10.49
CA ALA A 219 -9.44 -11.72 -10.44
C ALA A 219 -9.60 -10.21 -10.31
N LEU A 220 -8.71 -9.48 -9.65
CA LEU A 220 -8.70 -8.02 -9.64
C LEU A 220 -8.26 -7.46 -11.00
N PHE A 221 -7.22 -8.04 -11.62
CA PHE A 221 -6.86 -7.75 -13.01
C PHE A 221 -8.04 -8.03 -13.96
N GLY A 222 -8.72 -9.17 -13.76
CA GLY A 222 -9.88 -9.61 -14.52
C GLY A 222 -11.19 -8.90 -14.19
N TYR A 223 -11.32 -8.25 -13.03
CA TYR A 223 -12.48 -7.44 -12.63
C TYR A 223 -12.39 -6.04 -13.23
N PHE A 224 -11.19 -5.52 -13.45
CA PHE A 224 -10.98 -4.28 -14.18
C PHE A 224 -11.16 -4.43 -15.70
N VAL A 225 -11.02 -5.63 -16.28
CA VAL A 225 -11.20 -5.87 -17.73
C VAL A 225 -12.66 -5.65 -18.22
N PRO A 226 -13.72 -6.09 -17.51
CA PRO A 226 -15.10 -5.74 -17.81
C PRO A 226 -15.41 -4.25 -17.61
N TYR A 227 -14.76 -3.59 -16.63
CA TYR A 227 -14.92 -2.15 -16.40
C TYR A 227 -14.40 -1.32 -17.58
N VAL A 228 -13.37 -1.82 -18.27
CA VAL A 228 -12.84 -1.24 -19.51
C VAL A 228 -13.79 -1.44 -20.70
N HIS A 229 -14.58 -2.53 -20.71
CA HIS A 229 -15.52 -2.82 -21.80
C HIS A 229 -16.94 -2.24 -21.59
N LEU A 230 -17.29 -1.83 -20.37
CA LEU A 230 -18.59 -1.20 -20.04
C LEU A 230 -18.58 0.33 -20.15
N VAL A 231 -17.39 0.93 -20.36
CA VAL A 231 -17.18 2.38 -20.57
C VAL A 231 -16.79 2.68 -22.03
N SER A 232 -16.93 1.71 -22.94
CA SER A 232 -16.86 1.92 -24.40
C SER A 232 -18.23 1.71 -25.04
#